data_AF-A0A357JGY1-F1
#
_entry.id   AF-A0A357JGY1-F1
#
_cell.length_a   1.000
_cell.length_b   1.000
_cell.length_c   1.000
_cell.angle_alpha   90.00
_cell.angle_beta   90.00
_cell.angle_gamma   90.00
#
_symmetry.space_group_name_H-M   'P 1'
#
loop_
_entity.id
_entity.type
_entity.pdbx_description
1 polymer ?
#
loop_
_entity_poly.entity_id
_entity_poly.type
_entity_poly.pdbx_seq_one_letter_code
_entity_poly.pdbx_strand_id
1 'polypeptide(L)'
;MKKSNLLVLLLLVIIGMSSCKKDEEETIVVEKKVALITNPNLLTVINIMTPNTSDKINVLTLLKEGIDETMSKQQGYISSNVHSSMDNEYIINYS
;
A
#
# COMPACT_ATOMS: atom_id res chain seq x y z
N MET A 1 -28.53 -21.50 -45.86
CA MET A 1 -28.77 -20.38 -44.91
C MET A 1 -27.63 -20.32 -43.88
N LYS A 2 -26.49 -19.70 -44.21
CA LYS A 2 -25.28 -19.73 -43.36
C LYS A 2 -24.41 -18.46 -43.45
N LYS A 3 -25.02 -17.31 -43.78
CA LYS A 3 -24.32 -16.01 -43.91
C LYS A 3 -24.69 -14.99 -42.81
N SER A 4 -25.71 -15.27 -41.98
CA SER A 4 -26.21 -14.30 -40.99
C SER A 4 -25.36 -14.23 -39.71
N ASN A 5 -24.70 -15.32 -39.30
CA ASN A 5 -23.94 -15.35 -38.04
C ASN A 5 -22.53 -14.75 -38.16
N LEU A 6 -21.99 -14.64 -39.37
CA LEU A 6 -20.66 -14.04 -39.59
C LEU A 6 -20.71 -12.50 -39.54
N LEU A 7 -21.83 -11.91 -39.97
CA LEU A 7 -22.03 -10.45 -39.94
C LEU A 7 -22.22 -9.92 -38.51
N VAL A 8 -22.92 -10.68 -37.65
CA VAL A 8 -23.11 -10.34 -36.23
C VAL A 8 -21.79 -10.43 -35.45
N LEU A 9 -20.95 -11.42 -35.78
CA LEU A 9 -19.65 -11.58 -35.14
C LEU A 9 -18.68 -10.45 -35.52
N LEU A 10 -18.70 -9.99 -36.79
CA LEU A 10 -17.89 -8.85 -37.22
C LEU A 10 -18.32 -7.52 -36.58
N LEU A 11 -19.63 -7.30 -36.39
CA LEU A 11 -20.13 -6.08 -35.77
C LEU A 11 -19.74 -5.97 -34.28
N LEU A 12 -19.72 -7.08 -33.53
CA LEU A 12 -19.30 -7.09 -32.13
C LEU A 12 -17.80 -6.81 -31.96
N VAL A 13 -16.95 -7.28 -32.89
CA VAL A 13 -15.51 -7.00 -32.87
C VAL A 13 -15.22 -5.52 -33.15
N ILE A 14 -15.97 -4.89 -34.05
CA ILE A 14 -15.79 -3.47 -34.39
C ILE A 14 -16.27 -2.56 -33.25
N ILE A 15 -17.36 -2.93 -32.55
CA ILE A 15 -17.82 -2.21 -31.35
C ILE A 15 -16.84 -2.41 -30.19
N GLY A 16 -16.27 -3.61 -30.03
CA GLY A 16 -15.28 -3.93 -28.99
C GLY A 16 -13.97 -3.15 -29.12
N MET A 17 -13.54 -2.80 -30.35
CA MET A 17 -12.31 -2.03 -30.58
C MET A 17 -12.49 -0.51 -30.43
N SER A 18 -13.72 0.01 -30.37
CA SER A 18 -13.99 1.46 -30.27
C SER A 18 -14.11 1.99 -28.83
N SER A 19 -14.08 1.12 -27.81
CA SER A 19 -14.18 1.52 -26.39
C SER A 19 -12.86 1.44 -25.62
N CYS A 20 -11.72 1.63 -26.29
CA CYS A 20 -10.44 1.86 -25.62
C CYS A 20 -10.01 3.32 -25.81
N LYS A 21 -10.84 4.26 -25.32
CA LYS A 21 -10.32 5.56 -24.91
C LYS A 21 -9.86 5.38 -23.47
N LYS A 22 -8.56 5.16 -23.29
CA LYS A 22 -7.91 5.44 -22.01
C LYS A 22 -7.99 6.94 -21.85
N ASP A 23 -8.86 7.40 -20.96
CA ASP A 23 -8.73 8.73 -20.40
C ASP A 23 -7.37 8.74 -19.69
N GLU A 24 -6.38 9.37 -20.31
CA GLU A 24 -5.12 9.72 -19.65
C GLU A 24 -5.46 10.79 -18.62
N GLU A 25 -5.91 10.32 -17.46
CA GLU A 25 -5.98 11.13 -16.26
C GLU A 25 -4.55 11.44 -15.87
N GLU A 26 -4.06 12.60 -16.34
CA GLU A 26 -2.78 13.18 -15.95
C GLU A 26 -2.78 13.32 -14.43
N THR A 27 -2.28 12.26 -13.77
CA THR A 27 -2.17 12.22 -12.33
C THR A 27 -1.05 13.19 -11.99
N ILE A 28 -1.44 14.41 -11.62
CA ILE A 28 -0.51 15.39 -11.07
C ILE A 28 0.05 14.77 -9.79
N VAL A 29 1.24 14.17 -9.90
CA VAL A 29 2.01 13.70 -8.75
C VAL A 29 2.50 14.95 -8.04
N VAL A 30 1.65 15.50 -7.19
CA VAL A 30 2.06 16.53 -6.24
C VAL A 30 3.04 15.84 -5.29
N GLU A 31 4.33 16.06 -5.49
CA GLU A 31 5.38 15.59 -4.58
C GLU A 31 5.16 16.26 -3.22
N LYS A 32 4.38 15.61 -2.35
CA LYS A 32 4.14 16.09 -1.00
C LYS A 32 5.41 15.85 -0.19
N LYS A 33 6.24 16.87 -0.11
CA LYS A 33 7.44 16.85 0.73
C LYS A 33 7.02 16.85 2.20
N VAL A 34 7.10 15.70 2.83
CA VAL A 34 6.86 15.53 4.27
C VAL A 34 8.20 15.63 4.98
N ALA A 35 8.32 16.59 5.90
CA ALA A 35 9.48 16.73 6.76
C ALA A 35 9.15 16.22 8.17
N LEU A 36 10.05 15.43 8.75
CA LEU A 36 10.03 15.16 10.18
C LEU A 36 10.50 16.44 10.88
N ILE A 37 9.62 17.07 11.65
CA ILE A 37 9.93 18.28 12.41
C ILE A 37 10.47 17.83 13.77
N THR A 38 11.69 18.25 14.11
CA THR A 38 12.25 17.99 15.43
C THR A 38 11.46 18.78 16.47
N ASN A 39 10.77 18.08 17.36
CA ASN A 39 10.06 18.67 18.49
C ASN A 39 10.64 18.11 19.80
N PRO A 40 11.27 18.94 20.65
CA PRO A 40 11.94 18.47 21.87
C PRO A 40 10.98 17.91 22.92
N ASN A 41 9.68 18.16 22.78
CA ASN A 41 8.65 17.63 23.68
C ASN A 41 8.08 16.28 23.21
N LEU A 42 8.54 15.76 22.08
CA LEU A 42 8.12 14.48 21.54
C LEU A 42 9.27 13.47 21.61
N LEU A 43 8.99 12.28 22.11
CA LEU A 43 9.91 11.16 22.07
C LEU A 43 9.66 10.38 20.79
N THR A 44 10.72 10.17 20.00
CA THR A 44 10.69 9.23 18.88
C THR A 44 11.38 7.93 19.28
N VAL A 45 10.71 6.80 19.04
CA VAL A 45 11.23 5.45 19.28
C VAL A 45 11.32 4.72 17.95
N ILE A 46 12.49 4.15 17.66
CA ILE A 46 12.71 3.31 16.48
C ILE A 46 12.96 1.88 16.94
N ASN A 47 11.99 1.01 16.68
CA ASN A 47 12.10 -0.41 16.96
C ASN A 47 12.51 -1.16 15.69
N ILE A 48 13.57 -1.96 15.77
CA ILE A 48 14.05 -2.79 14.66
C ILE A 48 13.92 -4.24 15.08
N MET A 49 13.21 -5.03 14.28
CA MET A 49 12.99 -6.45 14.51
C MET A 49 13.59 -7.27 13.36
N THR A 50 14.14 -8.43 13.70
CA THR A 50 14.82 -9.34 12.76
C THR A 50 14.19 -10.75 12.84
N PRO A 51 12.93 -10.93 12.42
CA PRO A 51 12.29 -12.25 12.39
C PRO A 51 13.01 -13.24 11.47
N ASN A 52 12.73 -14.52 11.66
CA ASN A 52 13.09 -15.54 10.67
C ASN A 52 12.33 -15.27 9.36
N THR A 53 12.91 -15.65 8.21
CA THR A 53 12.31 -15.44 6.88
C THR A 53 10.89 -16.01 6.76
N SER A 54 10.61 -17.17 7.35
CA SER A 54 9.28 -17.78 7.34
C SER A 54 8.22 -16.98 8.12
N ASP A 55 8.66 -16.17 9.09
CA ASP A 55 7.79 -15.60 10.12
C ASP A 55 7.55 -14.11 9.91
N LYS A 56 8.29 -13.48 8.98
CA LYS A 56 8.27 -12.02 8.76
C LYS A 56 6.86 -11.47 8.53
N ILE A 57 6.06 -12.15 7.70
CA ILE A 57 4.68 -11.72 7.43
C ILE A 57 3.83 -11.81 8.70
N ASN A 58 3.97 -12.91 9.46
CA ASN A 58 3.22 -13.11 10.69
C ASN A 58 3.59 -12.06 11.75
N VAL A 59 4.87 -11.79 11.94
CA VAL A 59 5.36 -10.74 12.85
C VAL A 59 4.88 -9.36 12.41
N LEU A 60 4.89 -9.07 11.11
CA LEU A 60 4.38 -7.81 10.57
C LEU A 60 2.89 -7.63 10.88
N THR A 61 2.09 -8.68 10.70
CA THR A 61 0.64 -8.67 10.98
C THR A 61 0.39 -8.47 12.47
N LEU A 62 1.00 -9.29 13.33
CA LEU A 62 0.83 -9.20 14.78
C LEU A 62 1.30 -7.85 15.34
N LEU A 63 2.37 -7.27 14.78
CA LEU A 63 2.82 -5.94 15.16
C LEU A 63 1.75 -4.88 14.84
N LYS A 64 1.19 -4.90 13.63
CA LYS A 64 0.16 -3.94 13.21
C LYS A 64 -1.09 -4.08 14.08
N GLU A 65 -1.55 -5.30 14.30
CA GLU A 65 -2.67 -5.58 15.19
C GLU A 65 -2.40 -5.10 16.62
N GLY A 66 -1.22 -5.40 17.18
CA GLY A 66 -0.83 -4.92 18.51
C GLY A 66 -0.76 -3.39 18.61
N ILE A 67 -0.33 -2.72 17.54
CA ILE A 67 -0.35 -1.26 17.46
C ILE A 67 -1.79 -0.75 17.48
N ASP A 68 -2.64 -1.25 16.59
CA ASP A 68 -4.01 -0.76 16.42
C ASP A 68 -4.88 -1.06 17.64
N GLU A 69 -4.76 -2.26 18.20
CA GLU A 69 -5.62 -2.72 19.29
C GLU A 69 -5.15 -2.26 20.67
N THR A 70 -3.85 -2.05 20.87
CA THR A 70 -3.26 -1.82 22.19
C THR A 70 -2.45 -0.53 22.28
N MET A 71 -1.42 -0.36 21.44
CA MET A 71 -0.50 0.79 21.59
C MET A 71 -1.19 2.12 21.27
N SER A 72 -2.08 2.13 20.27
CA SER A 72 -2.82 3.32 19.84
C SER A 72 -3.67 3.95 20.94
N LYS A 73 -4.03 3.15 21.96
CA LYS A 73 -4.88 3.54 23.09
C LYS A 73 -4.08 3.99 24.31
N GLN A 74 -2.74 3.89 24.28
CA GLN A 74 -1.91 4.29 25.40
C GLN A 74 -1.84 5.81 25.50
N GLN A 75 -1.91 6.33 26.73
CA GLN A 75 -1.75 7.75 26.97
C GLN A 75 -0.34 8.19 26.52
N GLY A 76 -0.28 9.25 25.70
CA GLY A 76 0.99 9.76 25.16
C GLY A 76 1.43 9.12 23.84
N TYR A 77 0.70 8.11 23.33
CA TYR A 77 0.89 7.62 21.97
C TYR A 77 0.47 8.70 20.95
N ILE A 78 1.29 8.88 19.90
CA ILE A 78 1.03 9.84 18.82
C ILE A 78 0.80 9.11 17.51
N SER A 79 1.79 8.32 17.08
CA SER A 79 1.69 7.54 15.86
C SER A 79 2.67 6.38 15.86
N SER A 80 2.55 5.52 14.85
CA SER A 80 3.53 4.49 14.54
C SER A 80 3.48 4.22 13.05
N ASN A 81 4.63 4.03 12.43
CA ASN A 81 4.74 3.69 11.03
C ASN A 81 5.63 2.46 10.86
N VAL A 82 5.04 1.41 10.29
CA VAL A 82 5.68 0.10 10.15
C VAL A 82 6.16 -0.09 8.72
N HIS A 83 7.46 -0.28 8.58
CA HIS A 83 8.15 -0.57 7.33
C HIS A 83 8.65 -2.01 7.32
N SER A 84 8.39 -2.73 6.23
CA SER A 84 8.98 -4.05 5.97
C SER A 84 10.05 -3.88 4.91
N SER A 85 11.28 -4.36 5.17
CA SER A 85 12.34 -4.32 4.16
C SER A 85 12.00 -5.21 2.97
N MET A 86 12.51 -4.85 1.79
CA MET A 86 12.33 -5.65 0.56
C MET A 86 13.49 -6.62 0.31
N ASP A 87 14.65 -6.36 0.90
CA ASP A 87 15.94 -6.99 0.63
C ASP A 87 16.42 -7.91 1.77
N ASN A 88 15.88 -7.75 2.97
CA ASN A 88 16.25 -8.49 4.17
C ASN A 88 15.02 -8.69 5.08
N GLU A 89 15.21 -9.35 6.22
CA GLU A 89 14.09 -9.67 7.12
C GLU A 89 13.73 -8.61 8.14
N TYR A 90 14.23 -7.39 7.97
CA TYR A 90 13.97 -6.33 8.93
C TYR A 90 12.54 -5.80 8.83
N ILE A 91 11.98 -5.55 10.00
CA ILE A 91 10.77 -4.78 10.20
C ILE A 91 11.14 -3.59 11.10
N ILE A 92 10.82 -2.39 10.66
CA ILE A 92 11.12 -1.15 11.37
C ILE A 92 9.80 -0.51 11.77
N ASN A 93 9.62 -0.21 13.05
CA ASN A 93 8.53 0.62 13.53
C ASN A 93 9.08 1.96 14.04
N TYR A 94 8.64 3.05 13.42
CA TYR A 94 8.95 4.43 13.80
C TYR A 94 7.75 5.01 14.55
N SER A 95 7.90 5.27 15.85
CA SER A 95 6.84 5.76 16.75
C SER A 95 7.17 7.13 17.31
#